data_AF-A0A3B0ZJ52-F1
#
_entry.id   AF-A0A3B0ZJ52-F1
#
_cell.length_a   1.000
_cell.length_b   1.000
_cell.length_c   1.000
_cell.angle_alpha   90.00
_cell.angle_beta   90.00
_cell.angle_gamma   90.00
#
_symmetry.space_group_name_H-M   'P 1'
#
loop_
_entity.id
_entity.type
_entity.pdbx_description
1 polymer ?
#
loop_
_entity_poly.entity_id
_entity_poly.type
_entity_poly.pdbx_seq_one_letter_code
_entity_poly.pdbx_strand_id
1 'polypeptide(L)'
;LWADNHLIQETRNNLKKTYVYEPHSFRPVALVQDEQIYHYHLDHLGTPRELTNAQVKIVWRVKYKTYGNVALKEVKEIKNNLRFQGQYYDEETGLHYNRHRYYNPDTGQFINPDPIGLWVVSTIINTRIIRRGGLILLGYYVKNDSKDTKKFEVLGVRLRKQLNYRRQLQ
;
A
#
# COMPACT_ATOMS: atom_id res chain seq x y z
N LEU A 1 13.94 -2.60 -15.67
CA LEU A 1 12.69 -2.68 -16.45
C LEU A 1 11.55 -2.99 -15.51
N TRP A 2 10.51 -2.16 -15.54
CA TRP A 2 9.30 -2.33 -14.75
C TRP A 2 8.14 -2.67 -15.70
N ALA A 3 7.28 -3.60 -15.30
CA ALA A 3 6.01 -3.87 -15.96
C ALA A 3 4.88 -3.64 -14.95
N ASP A 4 4.05 -2.64 -15.22
CA ASP A 4 3.05 -2.10 -14.30
C ASP A 4 3.65 -1.75 -12.93
N ASN A 5 3.45 -2.63 -11.96
CA ASN A 5 3.86 -2.46 -10.57
C ASN A 5 5.04 -3.38 -10.20
N HIS A 6 5.48 -4.25 -11.11
CA HIS A 6 6.50 -5.28 -10.85
C HIS A 6 7.85 -4.92 -11.46
N LEU A 7 8.92 -5.09 -10.69
CA LEU A 7 10.29 -5.03 -11.19
C LEU A 7 10.57 -6.35 -11.93
N ILE A 8 10.46 -6.36 -13.24
CA ILE A 8 10.65 -7.61 -14.02
C ILE A 8 12.12 -7.88 -14.35
N GLN A 9 12.95 -6.83 -14.40
CA GLN A 9 14.37 -7.01 -14.72
C GLN A 9 15.22 -5.88 -14.14
N GLU A 10 16.41 -6.21 -13.64
CA GLU A 10 17.46 -5.26 -13.31
C GLU A 10 18.77 -5.63 -14.00
N THR A 11 19.58 -4.62 -14.31
CA THR A 11 20.94 -4.81 -14.80
C THR A 11 21.87 -3.96 -13.94
N ARG A 12 22.84 -4.58 -13.27
CA ARG A 12 23.83 -3.87 -12.44
C ARG A 12 25.19 -4.54 -12.61
N ASN A 13 26.23 -3.75 -12.93
CA ASN A 13 27.60 -4.26 -13.13
C ASN A 13 27.66 -5.45 -14.11
N ASN A 14 27.01 -5.34 -15.27
CA ASN A 14 26.83 -6.41 -16.26
C ASN A 14 26.04 -7.66 -15.81
N LEU A 15 25.60 -7.74 -14.55
CA LEU A 15 24.72 -8.81 -14.10
C LEU A 15 23.28 -8.45 -14.42
N LYS A 16 22.64 -9.29 -15.24
CA LYS A 16 21.23 -9.18 -15.60
C LYS A 16 20.42 -10.15 -14.75
N LYS A 17 19.45 -9.64 -14.02
CA LYS A 17 18.50 -10.42 -13.23
C LYS A 17 17.09 -10.21 -13.74
N THR A 18 16.35 -11.29 -13.92
CA THR A 18 14.94 -11.27 -14.31
C THR A 18 14.12 -11.91 -13.21
N TYR A 19 13.08 -11.21 -12.75
CA TYR A 19 12.20 -11.68 -11.68
C TYR A 19 10.89 -12.16 -12.29
N VAL A 20 10.48 -13.38 -11.92
CA VAL A 20 9.21 -13.99 -12.33
C VAL A 20 8.28 -13.99 -11.13
N TYR A 21 7.05 -13.51 -11.31
CA TYR A 21 6.05 -13.36 -10.25
C TYR A 21 4.83 -14.25 -10.51
N GLU A 22 4.09 -14.56 -9.45
CA GLU A 22 2.76 -15.14 -9.55
C GLU A 22 1.81 -14.17 -10.29
N PRO A 23 0.84 -14.67 -11.09
CA PRO A 23 -0.14 -13.82 -11.74
C PRO A 23 -0.89 -12.93 -10.74
N HIS A 24 -1.03 -11.65 -11.05
CA HIS A 24 -1.75 -10.65 -10.26
C HIS A 24 -1.26 -10.49 -8.80
N SER A 25 0.00 -10.82 -8.52
CA SER A 25 0.56 -10.85 -7.17
C SER A 25 2.01 -10.35 -7.17
N PHE A 26 2.43 -9.78 -6.03
CA PHE A 26 3.82 -9.36 -5.82
C PHE A 26 4.74 -10.49 -5.34
N ARG A 27 4.22 -11.73 -5.27
CA ARG A 27 4.95 -12.91 -4.79
C ARG A 27 5.92 -13.40 -5.88
N PRO A 28 7.24 -13.34 -5.66
CA PRO A 28 8.19 -13.81 -6.64
C PRO A 28 8.27 -15.34 -6.60
N VAL A 29 8.30 -15.96 -7.77
CA VAL A 29 8.37 -17.42 -7.96
C VAL A 29 9.79 -17.84 -8.31
N ALA A 30 10.41 -17.12 -9.24
CA ALA A 30 11.75 -17.45 -9.70
C ALA A 30 12.59 -16.20 -10.00
N LEU A 31 13.91 -16.38 -9.89
CA LEU A 31 14.93 -15.45 -10.33
C LEU A 31 15.74 -16.12 -11.43
N VAL A 32 15.86 -15.45 -12.58
CA VAL A 32 16.72 -15.88 -13.68
C VAL A 32 17.94 -14.97 -13.73
N GLN A 33 19.13 -15.54 -13.57
CA GLN A 33 20.40 -14.81 -13.63
C GLN A 33 21.45 -15.73 -14.29
N ASP A 34 22.23 -15.21 -15.24
CA ASP A 34 23.31 -15.95 -15.90
C ASP A 34 22.86 -17.32 -16.46
N GLU A 35 21.69 -17.34 -17.12
CA GLU A 35 21.03 -18.54 -17.66
C GLU A 35 20.63 -19.61 -16.62
N GLN A 36 20.82 -19.32 -15.33
CA GLN A 36 20.39 -20.17 -14.22
C GLN A 36 19.08 -19.69 -13.64
N ILE A 37 18.26 -20.65 -13.22
CA ILE A 37 16.98 -20.42 -12.55
C ILE A 37 17.14 -20.74 -11.07
N TYR A 38 16.69 -19.81 -10.23
CA TYR A 38 16.61 -19.96 -8.79
C TYR A 38 15.16 -19.84 -8.33
N HIS A 39 14.75 -20.70 -7.40
CA HIS A 39 13.38 -20.78 -6.92
C HIS A 39 13.24 -20.10 -5.57
N TYR A 40 12.26 -19.21 -5.44
CA TYR A 40 11.98 -18.49 -4.21
C TYR A 40 11.15 -19.35 -3.25
N HIS A 41 11.57 -19.37 -1.98
CA HIS A 41 10.78 -19.90 -0.86
C HIS A 41 10.29 -18.74 -0.03
N LEU A 42 8.96 -18.57 -0.01
CA LEU A 42 8.29 -17.43 0.61
C LEU A 42 7.69 -17.81 1.96
N ASP A 43 7.56 -16.85 2.86
CA ASP A 43 6.68 -17.00 4.02
C ASP A 43 5.19 -16.79 3.67
N HIS A 44 4.32 -16.92 4.66
CA HIS A 44 2.87 -16.74 4.49
C HIS A 44 2.49 -15.35 3.97
N LEU A 45 3.31 -14.32 4.25
CA LEU A 45 3.12 -12.96 3.73
C LEU A 45 3.75 -12.76 2.34
N GLY A 46 4.35 -13.77 1.73
CA GLY A 46 4.98 -13.65 0.41
C GLY A 46 6.38 -13.05 0.44
N THR A 47 7.01 -13.01 1.61
CA THR A 47 8.38 -12.49 1.78
C THR A 47 9.40 -13.56 1.42
N PRO A 48 10.35 -13.28 0.51
CA PRO A 48 11.43 -14.21 0.19
C PRO A 48 12.30 -14.54 1.41
N ARG A 49 12.32 -15.79 1.88
CA ARG A 49 13.20 -16.23 2.96
C ARG A 49 14.43 -16.95 2.43
N GLU A 50 14.24 -17.71 1.36
CA GLU A 50 15.28 -18.58 0.80
C GLU A 50 15.22 -18.62 -0.73
N LEU A 51 16.36 -18.96 -1.34
CA LEU A 51 16.49 -19.26 -2.76
C LEU A 51 17.26 -20.56 -2.93
N THR A 52 16.74 -21.44 -3.78
CA THR A 52 17.40 -22.69 -4.15
C THR A 52 17.74 -22.72 -5.63
N ASN A 53 18.86 -23.35 -5.99
CA ASN A 53 19.20 -23.63 -7.38
C ASN A 53 18.46 -24.89 -7.91
N ALA A 54 18.74 -25.27 -9.16
CA ALA A 54 18.16 -26.46 -9.79
C ALA A 54 18.50 -27.78 -9.06
N GLN A 55 19.59 -27.83 -8.30
CA GLN A 55 19.98 -28.99 -7.48
C GLN A 55 19.41 -28.92 -6.05
N VAL A 56 18.45 -28.02 -5.80
CA VAL A 56 17.81 -27.83 -4.48
C VAL A 56 18.81 -27.39 -3.39
N LYS A 57 20.00 -26.91 -3.78
CA LYS A 57 20.96 -26.31 -2.85
C LYS A 57 20.50 -24.89 -2.52
N ILE A 58 20.50 -24.55 -1.23
CA ILE A 58 20.23 -23.19 -0.77
C ILE A 58 21.42 -22.30 -1.16
N VAL A 59 21.16 -21.29 -1.99
CA VAL A 59 22.16 -20.31 -2.47
C VAL A 59 22.00 -18.94 -1.82
N TRP A 60 20.85 -18.70 -1.20
CA TRP A 60 20.60 -17.50 -0.39
C TRP A 60 19.55 -17.80 0.67
N ARG A 61 19.77 -17.32 1.89
CA ARG A 61 18.85 -17.48 3.03
C ARG A 61 19.00 -16.32 4.00
N VAL A 62 17.88 -15.80 4.47
CA VAL A 62 17.84 -14.64 5.36
C VAL A 62 16.77 -14.78 6.45
N LYS A 63 17.08 -14.24 7.63
CA LYS A 63 16.10 -14.00 8.70
C LYS A 63 15.83 -12.50 8.79
N TYR A 64 14.56 -12.11 8.77
CA TYR A 64 14.13 -10.72 8.95
C TYR A 64 13.76 -10.43 10.41
N LYS A 65 13.95 -9.17 10.82
CA LYS A 65 13.31 -8.56 11.98
C LYS A 65 11.82 -8.32 11.70
N THR A 66 11.06 -7.97 12.73
CA THR A 66 9.61 -7.69 12.67
C THR A 66 9.23 -6.70 11.58
N TYR A 67 10.02 -5.64 11.38
CA TYR A 67 9.73 -4.57 10.41
C TYR A 67 10.42 -4.74 9.06
N GLY A 68 10.93 -5.93 8.74
CA GLY A 68 11.47 -6.25 7.41
C GLY A 68 12.96 -5.97 7.24
N ASN A 69 13.63 -5.38 8.23
CA ASN A 69 15.09 -5.28 8.19
C ASN A 69 15.70 -6.70 8.26
N VAL A 70 16.83 -6.91 7.60
CA VAL A 70 17.54 -8.18 7.65
C VAL A 70 18.22 -8.32 9.02
N ALA A 71 17.81 -9.32 9.79
CA ALA A 71 18.45 -9.68 11.06
C ALA A 71 19.74 -10.47 10.85
N LEU A 72 19.69 -11.46 9.95
CA LEU A 72 20.82 -12.36 9.67
C LEU A 72 20.78 -12.85 8.23
N LYS A 73 21.90 -12.79 7.50
CA LYS A 73 22.09 -13.43 6.20
C LYS A 73 22.90 -14.71 6.39
N GLU A 74 22.21 -15.85 6.42
CA GLU A 74 22.84 -17.16 6.68
C GLU A 74 23.60 -17.67 5.44
N VAL A 75 23.03 -17.49 4.26
CA VAL A 75 23.64 -17.87 2.97
C VAL A 75 23.56 -16.69 2.02
N LYS A 76 24.65 -16.40 1.30
CA LYS A 76 24.79 -15.20 0.45
C LYS A 76 25.58 -15.46 -0.85
N GLU A 77 25.42 -16.65 -1.44
CA GLU A 77 26.08 -16.99 -2.72
C GLU A 77 25.54 -16.14 -3.86
N ILE A 78 24.22 -15.87 -3.85
CA ILE A 78 23.57 -14.94 -4.77
C ILE A 78 22.99 -13.72 -4.03
N LYS A 79 22.94 -12.58 -4.74
CA LYS A 79 22.42 -11.32 -4.21
C LYS A 79 20.94 -11.15 -4.54
N ASN A 80 20.11 -11.15 -3.50
CA ASN A 80 18.67 -10.86 -3.60
C ASN A 80 18.28 -9.56 -2.87
N ASN A 81 17.68 -8.64 -3.63
CA ASN A 81 17.25 -7.32 -3.14
C ASN A 81 15.74 -7.23 -2.89
N LEU A 82 14.96 -8.24 -3.28
CA LEU A 82 13.53 -8.28 -2.93
C LEU A 82 13.34 -8.39 -1.40
N ARG A 83 12.32 -7.71 -0.88
CA ARG A 83 11.94 -7.69 0.54
C ARG A 83 10.48 -8.09 0.67
N PHE A 84 9.68 -7.41 1.50
CA PHE A 84 8.24 -7.62 1.51
C PHE A 84 7.60 -7.40 0.14
N GLN A 85 6.35 -7.81 -0.01
CA GLN A 85 5.60 -7.67 -1.26
C GLN A 85 5.74 -6.24 -1.84
N GLY A 86 6.26 -6.17 -3.07
CA GLY A 86 6.46 -4.90 -3.80
C GLY A 86 7.63 -4.03 -3.30
N GLN A 87 8.40 -4.50 -2.32
CA GLN A 87 9.55 -3.76 -1.78
C GLN A 87 10.88 -4.24 -2.39
N TYR A 88 11.71 -3.26 -2.73
CA TYR A 88 13.07 -3.45 -3.20
C TYR A 88 14.05 -2.77 -2.25
N TYR A 89 15.08 -3.49 -1.82
CA TYR A 89 16.13 -2.92 -0.97
C TYR A 89 17.11 -2.11 -1.80
N ASP A 90 17.15 -0.81 -1.49
CA ASP A 90 18.15 0.09 -2.03
C ASP A 90 19.37 0.11 -1.09
N GLU A 91 20.52 -0.28 -1.63
CA GLU A 91 21.76 -0.39 -0.88
C GLU A 91 22.42 0.95 -0.61
N GLU A 92 22.19 1.95 -1.45
CA GLU A 92 22.83 3.26 -1.32
C GLU A 92 22.24 4.03 -0.13
N THR A 93 20.93 3.87 0.08
CA THR A 93 20.20 4.55 1.16
C THR A 93 19.93 3.66 2.37
N GLY A 94 19.99 2.33 2.21
CA GLY A 94 19.55 1.36 3.23
C GLY A 94 18.02 1.29 3.39
N LEU A 95 17.27 1.99 2.54
CA LEU A 95 15.81 2.06 2.59
C LEU A 95 15.18 1.02 1.67
N HIS A 96 13.90 0.75 1.90
CA HIS A 96 13.11 -0.12 1.04
C HIS A 96 12.29 0.75 0.09
N TYR A 97 12.64 0.74 -1.19
CA TYR A 97 11.86 1.37 -2.23
C TYR A 97 10.56 0.59 -2.45
N ASN A 98 9.44 1.28 -2.31
CA ASN A 98 8.10 0.77 -2.59
C ASN A 98 7.42 1.73 -3.58
N ARG A 99 7.84 1.65 -4.84
CA ARG A 99 7.35 2.41 -6.01
C ARG A 99 7.37 3.94 -5.86
N HIS A 100 6.49 4.49 -5.03
CA HIS A 100 6.34 5.93 -4.85
C HIS A 100 6.76 6.41 -3.46
N ARG A 101 7.16 5.48 -2.59
CA ARG A 101 7.56 5.78 -1.21
C ARG A 101 8.78 4.98 -0.83
N TYR A 102 9.62 5.58 -0.01
CA TYR A 102 10.68 4.87 0.68
C TYR A 102 10.21 4.49 2.08
N TYR A 103 10.43 3.23 2.45
CA TYR A 103 10.13 2.68 3.76
C TYR A 103 11.43 2.50 4.55
N ASN A 104 11.45 3.03 5.77
CA ASN A 104 12.55 2.84 6.69
C ASN A 104 12.27 1.60 7.56
N PRO A 105 13.04 0.50 7.39
CA PRO A 105 12.81 -0.73 8.12
C PRO A 105 13.28 -0.69 9.57
N ASP A 106 14.05 0.32 9.98
CA ASP A 106 14.48 0.50 11.38
C ASP A 106 13.40 1.17 12.24
N THR A 107 12.68 2.14 11.68
CA THR A 107 11.56 2.82 12.36
C THR A 107 10.20 2.20 12.04
N GLY A 108 10.12 1.38 10.99
CA GLY A 108 8.89 0.74 10.53
C GLY A 108 7.92 1.71 9.84
N GLN A 109 8.41 2.82 9.28
CA GLN A 109 7.57 3.91 8.74
C GLN A 109 7.99 4.33 7.34
N PHE A 110 7.04 4.85 6.56
CA PHE A 110 7.34 5.52 5.29
C PHE A 110 7.91 6.91 5.56
N ILE A 111 8.97 7.27 4.84
CA ILE A 111 9.59 8.60 4.99
C ILE A 111 8.90 9.67 4.13
N ASN A 112 8.10 9.26 3.15
CA ASN A 112 7.33 10.16 2.31
C ASN A 112 5.86 10.19 2.75
N PRO A 113 5.23 11.38 2.86
CA PRO A 113 3.80 11.50 3.08
C PRO A 113 3.02 10.84 1.93
N ASP A 114 1.81 10.35 2.22
CA ASP A 114 0.99 9.71 1.19
C ASP A 114 0.64 10.73 0.09
N PRO A 115 0.86 10.40 -1.21
CA PRO A 115 0.45 11.26 -2.32
C PRO A 115 -1.07 11.46 -2.40
N ILE A 116 -1.88 10.69 -1.66
CA ILE A 116 -3.28 11.04 -1.41
C ILE A 116 -3.30 12.18 -0.38
N GLY A 117 -3.33 13.41 -0.91
CA GLY A 117 -3.56 14.61 -0.11
C GLY A 117 -4.79 14.42 0.77
N LEU A 118 -4.71 14.87 2.03
CA LEU A 118 -5.77 14.76 3.03
C LEU A 118 -7.15 15.13 2.45
N TRP A 119 -7.91 14.13 2.00
CA TRP A 119 -9.37 14.14 2.05
C TRP A 119 -9.78 13.58 3.40
N VAL A 120 -9.23 14.15 4.48
CA VAL A 120 -9.89 14.02 5.77
C VAL A 120 -11.21 14.74 5.58
N VAL A 121 -12.29 13.95 5.52
CA VAL A 121 -13.67 14.44 5.59
C VAL A 121 -13.74 15.30 6.84
N SER A 122 -13.60 16.62 6.63
CA SER A 122 -13.57 17.63 7.67
C SER A 122 -14.89 17.56 8.42
N THR A 123 -14.79 17.21 9.70
CA THR A 123 -15.74 17.36 10.80
C THR A 123 -17.16 17.75 10.36
N ILE A 124 -18.10 16.79 10.44
CA ILE A 124 -19.54 17.12 10.46
C ILE A 124 -19.77 17.98 11.72
N ILE A 125 -19.81 19.30 11.55
CA ILE A 125 -20.28 20.19 12.60
C ILE A 125 -21.81 20.07 12.59
N ASN A 126 -22.36 19.19 13.43
CA ASN A 126 -23.79 19.12 13.65
C ASN A 126 -24.26 20.37 14.41
N THR A 127 -24.59 21.45 13.71
CA THR A 127 -25.30 22.59 14.31
C THR A 127 -26.78 22.22 14.49
N ARG A 128 -27.16 21.83 15.72
CA ARG A 128 -28.56 21.70 16.12
C ARG A 128 -29.20 23.09 16.19
N ILE A 129 -30.00 23.47 15.18
CA ILE A 129 -30.91 24.62 15.28
C ILE A 129 -32.31 24.08 15.60
N ILE A 130 -32.77 24.31 16.84
CA ILE A 130 -34.16 24.00 17.24
C ILE A 130 -35.00 25.24 16.95
N ARG A 131 -35.94 25.17 16.00
CA ARG A 131 -37.06 26.11 15.91
C ARG A 131 -38.37 25.39 16.26
N ARG A 132 -39.17 26.04 17.12
CA ARG A 132 -40.48 25.55 17.58
C ARG A 132 -41.32 25.12 16.36
N GLY A 133 -41.51 23.80 16.20
CA GLY A 133 -42.38 23.22 15.17
C GLY A 133 -41.78 22.11 14.31
N GLY A 134 -40.46 21.86 14.34
CA GLY A 134 -39.88 20.73 13.61
C GLY A 134 -38.35 20.71 13.58
N LEU A 135 -37.77 19.51 13.61
CA LEU A 135 -36.33 19.29 13.48
C LEU A 135 -35.94 19.48 12.00
N ILE A 136 -35.09 20.46 11.69
CA ILE A 136 -34.46 20.59 10.37
C ILE A 136 -32.97 20.31 10.56
N LEU A 137 -32.48 19.22 9.97
CA LEU A 137 -31.05 18.95 9.87
C LEU A 137 -30.53 19.63 8.59
N LEU A 138 -29.73 20.69 8.76
CA LEU A 138 -28.93 21.26 7.67
C LEU A 138 -27.52 20.69 7.81
N GLY A 139 -27.15 19.78 6.91
CA GLY A 139 -25.76 19.34 6.78
C GLY A 139 -25.03 20.26 5.81
N TYR A 140 -23.97 20.90 6.27
CA TYR A 140 -23.01 21.58 5.40
C TYR A 140 -21.74 20.75 5.33
N TYR A 141 -21.12 20.67 4.15
CA TYR A 141 -19.74 20.22 4.03
C TYR A 141 -18.92 21.33 3.39
N VAL A 142 -17.67 21.48 3.84
CA VAL A 142 -16.71 22.40 3.25
C VAL A 142 -15.89 21.60 2.25
N LYS A 143 -16.01 21.91 0.96
CA LYS A 143 -15.13 21.36 -0.07
C LYS A 143 -13.90 22.27 -0.18
N ASN A 144 -12.74 21.76 0.23
CA ASN A 144 -11.47 22.42 -0.09
C ASN A 144 -11.04 21.92 -1.48
N ASP A 145 -11.26 22.72 -2.51
CA ASP A 145 -10.51 22.54 -3.76
C ASP A 145 -9.08 23.05 -3.53
N SER A 146 -8.10 22.34 -4.09
CA SER A 146 -6.65 22.52 -3.87
C SER A 146 -6.06 23.85 -4.36
N LYS A 147 -6.89 24.88 -4.51
CA LYS A 147 -6.54 26.24 -4.93
C LYS A 147 -7.35 27.25 -4.12
N ASP A 148 -6.97 27.44 -2.86
CA ASP A 148 -7.15 28.64 -2.02
C ASP A 148 -8.46 29.48 -2.12
N THR A 149 -9.58 28.88 -2.49
CA THR A 149 -10.88 29.55 -2.52
C THR A 149 -11.91 28.68 -1.81
N LYS A 150 -12.29 29.10 -0.60
CA LYS A 150 -13.39 28.49 0.16
C LYS A 150 -14.71 28.85 -0.55
N LYS A 151 -15.33 27.87 -1.22
CA LYS A 151 -16.71 28.00 -1.72
C LYS A 151 -17.67 27.31 -0.76
N PHE A 152 -18.72 28.04 -0.38
CA PHE A 152 -19.84 27.51 0.40
C PHE A 152 -20.96 27.12 -0.58
N GLU A 153 -21.28 25.82 -0.67
CA GLU A 153 -22.45 25.35 -1.43
C GLU A 153 -23.49 24.76 -0.48
N VAL A 154 -24.74 25.19 -0.65
CA VAL A 154 -25.90 24.69 0.12
C VAL A 154 -26.62 23.66 -0.73
N LEU A 155 -26.67 22.40 -0.29
CA LEU A 155 -27.55 21.41 -0.90
C LEU A 155 -29.00 21.66 -0.47
N GLY A 156 -29.87 21.92 -1.45
CA GLY A 156 -31.30 22.17 -1.26
C GLY A 156 -32.03 21.02 -0.57
N VAL A 157 -32.91 21.36 0.37
CA VAL A 157 -33.68 20.42 1.19
C VAL A 157 -34.82 19.79 0.38
N ARG A 158 -34.85 18.46 0.24
CA ARG A 158 -36.01 17.71 -0.27
C ARG A 158 -36.85 17.21 0.90
N LEU A 159 -37.96 17.88 1.20
CA LEU A 159 -38.94 17.45 2.20
C LEU A 159 -39.73 16.23 1.69
N ARG A 160 -39.57 15.05 2.33
CA ARG A 160 -40.58 13.98 2.26
C ARG A 160 -41.56 14.15 3.43
N LYS A 161 -42.80 14.56 3.15
CA LYS A 161 -43.93 14.41 4.07
C LYS A 161 -44.31 12.92 4.11
N GLN A 162 -44.17 12.25 5.26
CA GLN A 162 -45.03 11.11 5.60
C GLN A 162 -46.02 11.57 6.67
N LEU A 163 -47.30 11.58 6.32
CA LEU A 163 -48.42 11.74 7.25
C LEU A 163 -49.27 10.48 7.10
N ASN A 164 -49.10 9.52 8.01
CA ASN A 164 -50.03 8.39 8.17
C ASN A 164 -51.15 8.84 9.11
N TYR A 165 -52.35 9.03 8.55
CA TYR A 165 -53.58 9.25 9.30
C TYR A 165 -54.29 7.90 9.47
N ARG A 166 -54.24 7.31 10.67
CA ARG A 166 -55.15 6.23 11.08
C ARG A 166 -56.39 6.86 11.71
N ARG A 167 -57.55 6.63 11.10
CA ARG A 167 -58.87 7.00 11.61
C ARG A 167 -59.59 5.74 12.12
N GLN A 168 -60.29 5.93 13.24
CA GLN A 168 -61.46 5.20 13.75
C GLN A 168 -61.26 3.90 14.55
N LEU A 169 -61.39 4.06 15.88
CA LEU A 169 -62.30 3.25 16.70
C LEU A 169 -63.00 4.19 17.69
N GLN A 170 -64.26 4.51 17.40
CA GLN A 170 -65.44 4.63 18.28
C GLN A 170 -66.58 5.29 17.48
#